data_AF-N1SA22-F1
#
_entry.id   AF-N1SA22-F1
#
_cell.length_a   1.000
_cell.length_b   1.000
_cell.length_c   1.000
_cell.angle_alpha   90.00
_cell.angle_beta   90.00
_cell.angle_gamma   90.00
#
_symmetry.space_group_name_H-M   'P 1'
#
loop_
_entity.id
_entity.type
_entity.pdbx_description
1 polymer ?
#
loop_
_entity_poly.entity_id
_entity_poly.type
_entity_poly.pdbx_seq_one_letter_code
_entity_poly.pdbx_strand_id
1 'polypeptide(L)'
;TSPPKLGLFRCAKEGCQHLSFKNERTLKRHHDSKHSGALYVCRCGYPNGRKDGHLKHIDKENCSGKRPFTCICGLATDDIVEHRKHLKGCATGKRGRPKKQNA
;
A
#
# COMPACT_ATOMS: atom_id res chain seq x y z
N THR A 1 0.02 1.19 -40.82
CA THR A 1 1.00 1.41 -39.74
C THR A 1 0.46 0.80 -38.47
N SER A 2 0.96 -0.37 -38.06
CA SER A 2 0.53 -0.99 -36.80
C SER A 2 0.97 -0.14 -35.61
N PRO A 3 0.16 0.03 -34.55
CA PRO A 3 0.57 0.81 -33.40
C PRO A 3 1.77 0.12 -32.72
N PRO A 4 2.73 0.87 -32.17
CA PRO A 4 3.88 0.29 -31.50
C PRO A 4 3.37 -0.55 -30.31
N LYS A 5 3.80 -1.82 -30.26
CA LYS A 5 3.53 -2.72 -29.13
C LYS A 5 3.95 -2.01 -27.85
N LEU A 6 3.00 -1.61 -27.02
CA LEU A 6 3.26 -1.01 -25.71
C LEU A 6 4.26 -1.91 -24.97
N GLY A 7 5.45 -1.39 -24.71
CA GLY A 7 6.49 -2.11 -23.98
C GLY A 7 5.94 -2.65 -22.67
N LEU A 8 6.07 -3.95 -22.46
CA LEU A 8 5.64 -4.62 -21.24
C LEU A 8 6.60 -4.21 -20.12
N PHE A 9 6.16 -3.33 -19.22
CA PHE A 9 7.00 -2.84 -18.11
C PHE A 9 7.22 -3.97 -17.11
N ARG A 10 8.45 -4.24 -16.69
CA ARG A 10 8.78 -5.38 -15.82
C ARG A 10 9.33 -4.94 -14.47
N CYS A 11 9.05 -5.70 -13.42
CA CYS A 11 9.75 -5.52 -12.15
C CYS A 11 11.12 -6.19 -12.23
N ALA A 12 12.18 -5.42 -12.01
CA ALA A 12 13.57 -5.90 -12.02
C ALA A 12 14.05 -6.36 -10.64
N LYS A 13 13.15 -6.48 -9.65
CA LYS A 13 13.53 -6.92 -8.30
C LYS A 13 13.68 -8.43 -8.27
N GLU A 14 14.87 -8.89 -7.90
CA GLU A 14 15.18 -10.30 -7.67
C GLU A 14 14.13 -10.98 -6.77
N GLY A 15 13.62 -12.14 -7.23
CA GLY A 15 12.59 -12.92 -6.54
C GLY A 15 11.16 -12.37 -6.66
N CYS A 16 10.92 -11.28 -7.40
CA CYS A 16 9.57 -10.77 -7.62
C CYS A 16 8.86 -11.48 -8.78
N GLN A 17 7.84 -12.28 -8.48
CA GLN A 17 7.08 -13.07 -9.47
C GLN A 17 6.15 -12.22 -10.36
N HIS A 18 5.92 -10.94 -10.04
CA HIS A 18 5.11 -10.05 -10.86
C HIS A 18 5.96 -9.37 -11.95
N LEU A 19 6.04 -10.03 -13.10
CA LEU A 19 7.00 -9.70 -14.14
C LEU A 19 6.49 -8.70 -15.18
N SER A 20 5.19 -8.41 -15.28
CA SER A 20 4.66 -7.61 -16.38
C SER A 20 3.53 -6.66 -16.01
N PHE A 21 3.65 -5.41 -16.44
CA PHE A 21 2.72 -4.32 -16.19
C PHE A 21 2.39 -3.59 -17.49
N LYS A 22 1.14 -3.15 -17.60
CA LYS A 22 0.61 -2.46 -18.77
C LYS A 22 1.18 -1.06 -19.00
N ASN A 23 1.67 -0.42 -17.95
CA ASN A 23 2.30 0.90 -18.01
C ASN A 23 3.21 1.14 -16.80
N GLU A 24 4.12 2.12 -16.94
CA GLU A 24 5.05 2.53 -15.89
C GLU A 24 4.35 2.89 -14.57
N ARG A 25 3.18 3.56 -14.64
CA ARG A 25 2.39 3.91 -13.44
C ARG A 25 2.04 2.66 -12.63
N THR A 26 1.61 1.58 -13.29
CA THR A 26 1.28 0.33 -12.61
C THR A 26 2.50 -0.40 -12.06
N LEU A 27 3.64 -0.33 -12.76
CA LEU A 27 4.91 -0.85 -12.27
C LEU A 27 5.41 -0.07 -11.04
N LYS A 28 5.39 1.27 -11.08
CA LYS A 28 5.75 2.14 -9.95
C LYS A 28 4.89 1.84 -8.73
N ARG A 29 3.58 1.68 -8.93
CA ARG A 29 2.64 1.29 -7.85
C ARG A 29 2.99 -0.09 -7.27
N HIS A 30 3.35 -1.04 -8.12
CA HIS A 30 3.78 -2.36 -7.65
C HIS A 30 5.04 -2.24 -6.77
N HIS A 31 6.07 -1.54 -7.26
CA HIS A 31 7.31 -1.33 -6.53
C HIS A 31 7.07 -0.65 -5.18
N ASP A 32 6.20 0.37 -5.15
CA ASP A 32 5.80 1.05 -3.91
C ASP A 32 5.11 0.12 -2.91
N SER A 33 4.30 -0.82 -3.37
CA SER A 33 3.57 -1.73 -2.49
C SER A 33 4.36 -2.95 -2.03
N LYS A 34 5.34 -3.41 -2.81
CA LYS A 34 6.06 -4.67 -2.60
C LYS A 34 7.53 -4.49 -2.26
N HIS A 35 8.14 -3.37 -2.60
CA HIS A 35 9.58 -3.15 -2.52
C HIS A 35 10.01 -1.84 -1.83
N SER A 36 9.06 -1.03 -1.34
CA SER A 36 9.39 0.21 -0.63
C SER A 36 9.97 0.01 0.77
N GLY A 37 9.86 -1.20 1.35
CA GLY A 37 10.38 -1.55 2.68
C GLY A 37 9.60 -0.96 3.86
N ALA A 38 8.89 0.15 3.67
CA ALA A 38 8.03 0.76 4.69
C ALA A 38 6.60 0.21 4.59
N LEU A 39 6.12 -0.47 5.64
CA LEU A 39 4.83 -1.15 5.66
C LEU A 39 3.97 -0.65 6.82
N TYR A 40 2.68 -0.47 6.55
CA TYR A 40 1.66 -0.46 7.59
C TYR A 40 1.51 -1.88 8.12
N VAL A 41 1.45 -2.09 9.44
CA VAL A 41 1.30 -3.44 10.01
C VAL A 41 0.08 -3.49 10.91
N CYS A 42 -0.72 -4.53 10.76
CA CYS A 42 -1.87 -4.82 11.62
C CYS A 42 -1.45 -5.58 12.88
N ARG A 43 -2.31 -5.61 13.91
CA ARG A 43 -2.08 -6.40 15.14
C ARG A 43 -1.88 -7.90 14.88
N CYS A 44 -2.52 -8.43 13.84
CA CYS A 44 -2.33 -9.81 13.39
C CYS A 44 -0.99 -10.05 12.67
N GLY A 45 -0.17 -9.01 12.51
CA GLY A 45 1.11 -9.06 11.81
C GLY A 45 1.01 -8.89 10.29
N TYR A 46 -0.19 -8.69 9.74
CA TYR A 46 -0.38 -8.46 8.30
C TYR A 46 0.29 -7.16 7.86
N PRO A 47 1.29 -7.21 6.96
CA PRO A 47 1.96 -6.02 6.47
C PRO A 47 1.38 -5.56 5.12
N ASN A 48 1.29 -4.25 4.92
CA ASN A 48 0.82 -3.66 3.66
C ASN A 48 1.57 -2.37 3.35
N GLY A 49 2.16 -2.27 2.15
CA GLY A 49 2.83 -1.03 1.70
C GLY A 49 1.89 0.10 1.32
N ARG A 50 0.57 -0.14 1.31
CA ARG A 50 -0.44 0.85 0.92
C ARG A 50 -1.46 1.08 2.02
N LYS A 51 -1.69 2.36 2.31
CA LYS A 51 -2.65 2.84 3.31
C LYS A 51 -4.08 2.37 3.04
N ASP A 52 -4.55 2.47 1.80
CA ASP A 52 -5.90 2.01 1.43
C ASP A 52 -6.07 0.50 1.55
N GLY A 53 -5.02 -0.26 1.27
CA GLY A 53 -5.02 -1.71 1.47
C GLY A 53 -5.02 -2.09 2.95
N HIS A 54 -4.27 -1.37 3.77
CA HIS A 54 -4.26 -1.54 5.23
C HIS A 54 -5.61 -1.21 5.85
N LEU A 55 -6.22 -0.07 5.47
CA LEU A 55 -7.54 0.34 5.94
C LEU A 55 -8.60 -0.72 5.61
N LYS A 56 -8.65 -1.17 4.35
CA LYS A 56 -9.57 -2.26 3.95
C LYS A 56 -9.41 -3.53 4.77
N HIS A 57 -8.17 -3.89 5.09
CA HIS A 57 -7.88 -5.04 5.93
C HIS A 57 -8.46 -4.86 7.35
N ILE A 58 -8.15 -3.75 8.04
CA ILE A 58 -8.67 -3.51 9.40
C ILE A 58 -10.18 -3.20 9.45
N ASP A 59 -10.78 -2.82 8.32
CA ASP A 59 -12.24 -2.61 8.16
C ASP A 59 -12.99 -3.93 8.04
N LYS A 60 -12.45 -4.85 7.23
CA LYS A 60 -13.12 -6.11 6.91
C LYS A 60 -12.79 -7.19 7.93
N GLU A 61 -11.55 -7.20 8.39
CA GLU A 61 -11.02 -8.24 9.24
C GLU A 61 -11.00 -7.74 10.68
N ASN A 62 -11.74 -8.41 11.56
CA ASN A 62 -11.66 -8.20 13.01
C ASN A 62 -10.42 -8.91 13.56
N CYS A 63 -9.24 -8.47 13.09
CA CYS A 63 -7.98 -9.10 13.40
C CYS A 63 -7.66 -9.02 14.90
N SER A 64 -7.48 -10.18 15.52
CA SER A 64 -6.92 -10.31 16.86
C SER A 64 -5.40 -10.45 16.79
N GLY A 65 -4.70 -9.89 17.77
CA GLY A 65 -3.24 -9.99 17.84
C GLY A 65 -2.64 -9.16 18.97
N LYS A 66 -1.44 -9.55 19.39
CA LYS A 66 -0.72 -8.89 20.52
C LYS A 66 0.22 -7.77 20.07
N ARG A 67 0.48 -7.65 18.76
CA ARG A 67 1.33 -6.58 18.23
C ARG A 67 0.54 -5.28 18.17
N PRO A 68 1.20 -4.11 18.30
CA PRO A 68 0.55 -2.84 17.98
C PRO A 68 0.32 -2.72 16.47
N PHE A 69 -0.66 -1.92 16.10
CA PHE A 69 -0.73 -1.37 14.75
C PHE A 69 0.47 -0.45 14.55
N THR A 70 1.14 -0.55 13.41
CA THR A 70 2.22 0.39 13.05
C THR A 70 1.92 1.13 11.75
N CYS A 71 2.23 2.41 11.77
CA CYS A 71 2.24 3.27 10.59
C CYS A 71 3.66 3.41 10.06
N ILE A 72 3.80 3.65 8.77
CA ILE A 72 5.10 3.94 8.14
C ILE A 72 5.77 5.22 8.64
N CYS A 73 5.07 6.04 9.43
CA CYS A 73 5.63 7.20 10.12
C CYS A 73 6.33 6.85 11.44
N GLY A 74 6.32 5.58 11.85
CA GLY A 74 6.83 5.11 13.13
C GLY A 74 5.82 5.11 14.27
N LEU A 75 4.61 5.66 14.09
CA LEU A 75 3.57 5.58 15.11
C LEU A 75 3.16 4.13 15.32
N ALA A 76 3.15 3.70 16.59
CA ALA A 76 2.68 2.41 17.04
C ALA A 76 1.58 2.61 18.11
N THR A 77 0.42 2.01 17.92
CA THR A 77 -0.70 2.03 18.90
C THR A 77 -1.40 0.68 18.89
N ASP A 78 -1.92 0.24 20.02
CA ASP A 78 -2.73 -0.97 20.14
C ASP A 78 -4.24 -0.69 19.93
N ASP A 79 -4.65 0.58 19.94
CA ASP A 79 -6.02 1.02 19.69
C ASP A 79 -6.28 1.22 18.18
N ILE A 80 -7.29 0.49 17.68
CA ILE A 80 -7.73 0.57 16.29
C ILE A 80 -8.36 1.92 15.95
N VAL A 81 -9.07 2.56 16.88
CA VAL A 81 -9.73 3.85 16.70
C VAL A 81 -8.68 4.94 16.57
N GLU A 82 -7.68 4.95 17.44
CA GLU A 82 -6.54 5.86 17.35
C GLU A 82 -5.76 5.66 16.06
N HIS A 83 -5.46 4.41 15.71
CA HIS A 83 -4.75 4.10 14.46
C HIS A 83 -5.51 4.62 13.24
N ARG A 84 -6.83 4.42 13.18
CA ARG A 84 -7.69 4.92 12.10
C ARG A 84 -7.68 6.44 12.02
N LYS A 85 -7.80 7.12 13.16
CA LYS A 85 -7.78 8.60 13.23
C LYS A 85 -6.42 9.11 12.75
N HIS A 86 -5.33 8.53 13.24
CA HIS A 86 -3.98 8.84 12.80
C HIS A 86 -3.86 8.66 11.29
N LEU A 87 -4.27 7.50 10.75
CA LEU A 87 -4.21 7.27 9.31
C LEU A 87 -4.99 8.33 8.54
N LYS A 88 -6.17 8.80 8.95
CA LYS A 88 -6.86 9.87 8.20
C LYS A 88 -6.02 11.15 8.07
N GLY A 89 -5.30 11.55 9.10
CA GLY A 89 -4.47 12.77 9.14
C GLY A 89 -3.00 12.59 8.75
N CYS A 90 -2.49 11.36 8.74
CA CYS A 90 -1.08 11.09 8.52
C CYS A 90 -0.68 11.40 7.07
N ALA A 91 0.09 12.47 6.93
CA ALA A 91 0.72 12.90 5.68
C ALA A 91 1.94 12.02 5.32
N THR A 92 2.46 11.28 6.30
CA THR A 92 3.55 10.34 6.08
C THR A 92 3.04 9.12 5.35
N GLY A 93 3.63 8.90 4.18
CA GLY A 93 3.16 7.91 3.22
C GLY A 93 2.63 8.51 1.96
N LYS A 94 2.70 7.70 0.91
CA LYS A 94 2.26 8.12 -0.42
C LYS A 94 0.74 8.30 -0.38
N ARG A 95 0.28 9.52 -0.66
CA ARG A 95 -1.15 9.85 -0.75
C ARG A 95 -1.84 8.84 -1.67
N GLY A 96 -3.01 8.36 -1.23
CA GLY A 96 -3.84 7.47 -2.03
C GLY A 96 -4.26 8.12 -3.35
N ARG A 97 -4.92 7.34 -4.21
CA ARG A 97 -5.46 7.84 -5.49
C ARG A 97 -6.23 9.16 -5.24
N PRO A 98 -5.88 10.27 -5.91
CA PRO A 98 -6.68 11.48 -5.84
C PRO A 98 -8.13 11.13 -6.18
N LYS A 99 -9.09 11.62 -5.39
CA LYS A 99 -10.51 11.49 -5.77
C LYS A 99 -10.64 12.15 -7.14
N LYS A 100 -11.23 11.42 -8.10
CA LYS A 100 -11.58 11.99 -9.40
C LYS A 100 -12.55 13.13 -9.09
N GLN A 101 -12.11 14.37 -9.27
CA GLN A 101 -13.04 15.49 -9.31
C GLN A 101 -13.87 15.26 -10.57
N ASN A 102 -15.17 15.06 -10.40
CA ASN A 102 -16.09 15.09 -11.51
C ASN A 102 -16.17 16.56 -11.92
N ALA A 103 -15.59 16.89 -13.06
CA ALA A 103 -15.81 18.14 -13.76
C ALA A 103 -17.09 18.00 -14.60
#